data_AF-A0A7K7BFV1-F1
#
_entry.id   AF-A0A7K7BFV1-F1
#
_cell.length_a   1.000
_cell.length_b   1.000
_cell.length_c   1.000
_cell.angle_alpha   90.00
_cell.angle_beta   90.00
_cell.angle_gamma   90.00
#
_symmetry.space_group_name_H-M   'P 1'
#
loop_
_entity.id
_entity.type
_entity.pdbx_description
1 polymer ?
#
loop_
_entity_poly.entity_id
_entity_poly.type
_entity_poly.pdbx_seq_one_letter_code
_entity_poly.pdbx_strand_id
1 'polypeptide(L)'
;LISSVEPSRLRLTRLDERIYGDFRRLFGGLRVERLDPEELKSEAAKAKWRPFCLQFQGLVEDFNFGTLLRLDCRHGYSEENSILGA
;
A
#
# COMPACT_ATOMS: atom_id res chain seq x y z
N LEU A 1 -10.94 -10.96 9.12
CA LEU A 1 -11.08 -10.75 7.66
C LEU A 1 -10.23 -11.74 6.88
N ILE A 2 -8.91 -11.58 6.81
CA ILE A 2 -8.03 -12.54 6.09
C ILE A 2 -8.01 -13.96 6.68
N SER A 3 -8.40 -14.10 7.95
CA SER A 3 -8.59 -15.40 8.62
C SER A 3 -10.01 -15.97 8.45
N SER A 4 -10.92 -15.22 7.84
CA SER A 4 -12.36 -15.50 7.80
C SER A 4 -12.89 -15.68 6.39
N VAL A 5 -12.22 -15.08 5.39
CA VAL A 5 -12.53 -15.22 3.97
C VAL A 5 -11.24 -15.37 3.18
N GLU A 6 -11.33 -16.03 2.02
CA GLU A 6 -10.21 -16.16 1.12
C GLU A 6 -9.70 -14.77 0.69
N PRO A 7 -8.43 -14.43 0.94
CA PRO A 7 -7.92 -13.09 0.69
C PRO A 7 -8.01 -12.65 -0.78
N SER A 8 -7.94 -13.60 -1.73
CA SER A 8 -8.08 -13.35 -3.17
C SER A 8 -9.44 -12.78 -3.57
N ARG A 9 -10.46 -12.97 -2.72
CA ARG A 9 -11.84 -12.50 -2.94
C ARG A 9 -12.12 -11.16 -2.28
N LEU A 10 -11.19 -10.65 -1.46
CA LEU A 10 -11.33 -9.34 -0.84
C LEU A 10 -11.15 -8.25 -1.90
N ARG A 11 -12.15 -7.38 -2.00
CA ARG A 11 -12.09 -6.15 -2.79
C ARG A 11 -12.02 -4.97 -1.84
N LEU A 12 -11.01 -4.13 -2.00
CA LEU A 12 -10.81 -2.95 -1.17
C LEU A 12 -11.54 -1.75 -1.78
N THR A 13 -11.50 -1.63 -3.11
CA THR A 13 -12.14 -0.58 -3.88
C THR A 13 -12.72 -1.12 -5.18
N ARG A 14 -13.51 -0.29 -5.90
CA ARG A 14 -13.96 -0.61 -7.26
C ARG A 14 -12.83 -0.50 -8.31
N LEU A 15 -11.66 0.01 -7.92
CA LEU A 15 -10.54 0.32 -8.81
C LEU A 15 -9.32 -0.58 -8.56
N ASP A 16 -9.46 -1.66 -7.79
CA ASP A 16 -8.34 -2.51 -7.37
C ASP A 16 -7.44 -2.97 -8.53
N GLU A 17 -8.03 -3.41 -9.66
CA GLU A 17 -7.26 -3.85 -10.83
C GLU A 17 -6.42 -2.71 -11.43
N ARG A 18 -6.97 -1.50 -11.50
CA ARG A 18 -6.27 -0.33 -12.01
C ARG A 18 -5.16 0.09 -11.05
N ILE A 19 -5.46 0.16 -9.75
CA ILE A 19 -4.49 0.50 -8.70
C ILE A 19 -3.34 -0.50 -8.74
N TYR A 20 -3.63 -1.81 -8.80
CA TYR A 20 -2.61 -2.85 -8.86
C TYR A 20 -1.76 -2.76 -10.14
N GLY A 21 -2.39 -2.54 -11.30
CA GLY A 21 -1.67 -2.37 -12.56
C GLY A 21 -0.70 -1.19 -12.55
N ASP A 22 -1.17 -0.01 -12.13
CA ASP A 22 -0.33 1.18 -12.01
C ASP A 22 0.77 1.01 -10.95
N PHE A 23 0.45 0.37 -9.83
CA PHE A 23 1.42 0.05 -8.78
C PHE A 23 2.54 -0.86 -9.29
N ARG A 24 2.21 -1.97 -9.98
CA ARG A 24 3.23 -2.89 -10.52
C ARG A 24 4.06 -2.26 -11.64
N ARG A 25 3.49 -1.31 -12.39
CA ARG A 25 4.22 -0.53 -13.40
C ARG A 25 5.22 0.44 -12.78
N LEU A 26 4.84 1.19 -11.75
CA LEU A 26 5.67 2.24 -11.15
C LEU A 26 6.63 1.72 -10.07
N PHE A 27 6.23 0.68 -9.34
CA PHE A 27 6.96 0.10 -8.21
C PHE A 27 7.28 -1.37 -8.46
N GLY A 28 7.51 -1.78 -9.71
CA GLY A 28 7.75 -3.19 -10.07
C GLY A 28 8.94 -3.84 -9.37
N GLY A 29 9.93 -3.04 -8.93
CA GLY A 29 11.08 -3.49 -8.14
C GLY A 29 10.83 -3.58 -6.63
N LEU A 30 9.71 -3.06 -6.12
CA LEU A 30 9.40 -3.05 -4.69
C LEU A 30 9.11 -4.47 -4.20
N ARG A 31 9.79 -4.88 -3.13
CA ARG A 31 9.64 -6.20 -2.52
C ARG A 31 8.45 -6.21 -1.58
N VAL A 32 7.27 -6.49 -2.10
CA VAL A 32 6.00 -6.47 -1.33
C VAL A 32 5.94 -7.46 -0.16
N GLU A 33 6.77 -8.51 -0.16
CA GLU A 33 6.86 -9.45 0.97
C GLU A 33 7.51 -8.82 2.20
N ARG A 34 8.52 -7.97 1.98
CA ARG A 34 9.26 -7.26 3.02
C ARG A 34 9.67 -5.88 2.51
N LEU A 35 8.99 -4.87 3.04
CA LEU A 35 9.16 -3.47 2.69
C LEU A 35 10.31 -2.85 3.49
N ASP A 36 11.13 -2.08 2.82
CA ASP A 36 12.09 -1.18 3.45
C ASP A 36 11.38 0.15 3.78
N PRO A 37 11.36 0.60 5.05
CA PRO A 37 10.81 1.89 5.42
C PRO A 37 11.37 3.07 4.61
N GLU A 38 12.64 3.02 4.19
CA GLU A 38 13.27 4.09 3.40
C GLU A 38 12.70 4.19 1.97
N GLU A 39 12.27 3.07 1.39
CA GLU A 39 11.56 3.03 0.10
C GLU A 39 10.14 3.60 0.17
N LEU A 40 9.65 3.91 1.38
CA LEU A 40 8.32 4.46 1.63
C LEU A 40 8.38 5.89 2.21
N LYS A 41 9.36 6.19 3.07
CA LYS A 41 9.42 7.42 3.86
C LYS A 41 10.52 8.40 3.47
N SER A 42 11.53 7.99 2.69
CA SER A 42 12.54 8.94 2.20
C SER A 42 11.90 10.02 1.32
N GLU A 43 12.52 11.18 1.20
CA GLU A 43 11.97 12.27 0.37
C GLU A 43 11.86 11.87 -1.11
N ALA A 44 12.82 11.09 -1.61
CA ALA A 44 12.76 10.52 -2.95
C ALA A 44 11.61 9.52 -3.12
N ALA A 45 11.36 8.67 -2.12
CA ALA A 45 10.21 7.77 -2.12
C ALA A 45 8.90 8.54 -2.12
N LYS A 46 8.72 9.51 -1.20
CA LYS A 46 7.52 10.34 -1.13
C LYS A 46 7.26 11.10 -2.44
N ALA A 47 8.30 11.57 -3.11
CA ALA A 47 8.17 12.23 -4.41
C ALA A 47 7.61 11.30 -5.50
N LYS A 48 7.81 9.98 -5.41
CA LYS A 48 7.20 8.97 -6.30
C LYS A 48 5.80 8.56 -5.85
N TRP A 49 5.59 8.39 -4.55
CA TRP A 49 4.30 7.96 -3.99
C TRP A 49 3.21 9.04 -4.11
N ARG A 50 3.55 10.32 -3.92
CA ARG A 50 2.55 11.41 -3.97
C ARG A 50 1.79 11.49 -5.31
N PRO A 51 2.44 11.54 -6.48
CA PRO A 51 1.72 11.53 -7.76
C PRO A 51 0.89 10.25 -7.96
N PHE A 52 1.39 9.11 -7.49
CA PHE A 52 0.67 7.84 -7.57
C PHE A 52 -0.63 7.85 -6.75
N CYS A 53 -0.63 8.41 -5.54
CA CYS A 53 -1.85 8.51 -4.72
C CYS A 53 -2.81 9.57 -5.28
N LEU A 54 -2.29 10.73 -5.69
CA LEU A 54 -3.10 11.86 -6.17
C LEU A 54 -3.92 11.54 -7.43
N GLN A 55 -3.48 10.60 -8.27
CA GLN A 55 -4.27 10.19 -9.44
C GLN A 55 -5.61 9.52 -9.08
N PHE A 56 -5.80 9.12 -7.82
CA PHE A 56 -7.04 8.53 -7.30
C PHE A 56 -7.86 9.50 -6.47
N GLN A 57 -7.43 10.76 -6.35
CA GLN A 57 -8.20 11.80 -5.66
C GLN A 57 -9.58 11.99 -6.33
N GLY A 58 -10.64 11.91 -5.53
CA GLY A 58 -12.03 11.98 -6.02
C GLY A 58 -12.54 10.71 -6.71
N LEU A 59 -11.68 9.69 -6.88
CA LEU A 59 -12.06 8.37 -7.38
C LEU A 59 -12.12 7.32 -6.26
N VAL A 60 -11.25 7.48 -5.25
CA VAL A 60 -11.26 6.72 -4.00
C VAL A 60 -11.62 7.71 -2.89
N GLU A 61 -12.71 7.42 -2.17
CA GLU A 61 -13.35 8.32 -1.19
C GLU A 61 -12.35 8.80 -0.13
N ASP A 62 -11.58 7.88 0.46
CA ASP A 62 -10.58 8.16 1.49
C ASP A 62 -9.16 7.80 1.03
N PHE A 63 -8.76 8.29 -0.15
CA PHE A 63 -7.46 7.94 -0.75
C PHE A 63 -6.23 8.29 0.11
N ASN A 64 -6.38 9.18 1.11
CA ASN A 64 -5.34 9.64 2.03
C ASN A 64 -5.60 9.21 3.50
N PHE A 65 -6.43 8.20 3.71
CA PHE A 65 -6.73 7.69 5.04
C PHE A 65 -5.50 7.05 5.68
N GLY A 66 -5.16 7.49 6.89
CA GLY A 66 -4.08 6.93 7.68
C GLY A 66 -4.30 5.44 7.94
N THR A 67 -3.51 4.59 7.30
CA THR A 67 -3.65 3.13 7.38
C THR A 67 -2.37 2.51 7.95
N LEU A 68 -2.52 1.60 8.89
CA LEU A 68 -1.41 0.84 9.44
C LEU A 68 -1.01 -0.27 8.46
N LEU A 69 0.25 -0.26 8.03
CA LEU A 69 0.82 -1.22 7.09
C LEU A 69 1.88 -2.07 7.78
N ARG A 70 1.88 -3.38 7.50
CA ARG A 70 2.96 -4.29 7.93
C ARG A 70 4.17 -4.16 7.02
N LEU A 71 5.37 -4.12 7.60
CA LEU A 71 6.62 -4.11 6.86
C LEU A 71 6.96 -5.50 6.31
N ASP A 72 6.79 -6.54 7.11
CA ASP A 72 6.89 -7.94 6.70
C ASP A 72 5.51 -8.60 6.79
N CYS A 73 5.04 -9.15 5.67
CA CYS A 73 3.71 -9.74 5.59
C CYS A 73 3.57 -11.04 6.39
N ARG A 74 4.69 -11.69 6.74
CA ARG A 74 4.76 -12.96 7.48
C ARG A 74 4.63 -12.78 8.99
N HIS A 75 4.85 -11.56 9.49
CA HIS A 75 4.75 -11.21 10.90
C HIS A 75 3.44 -10.46 11.20
N GLY A 76 3.06 -10.42 12.48
CA GLY A 76 1.90 -9.66 12.95
C GLY A 76 2.15 -8.14 13.01
N TYR A 77 1.15 -7.39 13.45
CA TYR A 77 1.35 -5.97 13.78
C TYR A 77 2.13 -5.86 15.10
N SER A 78 3.23 -5.12 15.07
CA SER A 78 4.05 -4.73 16.21
C SER A 78 4.68 -3.36 15.94
N GLU A 79 5.27 -2.72 16.94
CA GLU A 79 5.99 -1.44 16.76
C GLU A 79 7.09 -1.55 15.69
N GLU A 80 7.86 -2.64 15.73
CA GLU A 80 8.97 -2.88 14.80
C GLU A 80 8.52 -3.28 13.39
N ASN A 81 7.32 -3.87 13.24
CA ASN A 81 6.82 -4.38 11.97
C ASN A 81 5.70 -3.53 11.36
N SER A 82 5.43 -2.34 11.87
CA SER A 82 4.30 -1.52 11.40
C SER A 82 4.70 -0.09 11.11
N ILE A 83 4.09 0.49 10.08
CA ILE A 83 4.20 1.91 9.76
C ILE A 83 2.83 2.50 9.46
N LEU A 84 2.67 3.80 9.69
CA LEU A 84 1.51 4.55 9.21
C LEU A 84 1.78 5.05 7.78
N GLY A 85 0.89 4.70 6.85
CA GLY A 85 0.84 5.23 5.49
C GLY A 85 -0.37 6.14 5.29
N ALA A 86 -0.27 7.04 4.31
CA ALA A 86 -1.34 7.92 3.84
C ALA A 86 -1.07 8.32 2.38
#